data_AF-A0A8J4M5X4-F1
#
_entry.id   AF-A0A8J4M5X4-F1
#
_cell.length_a   1.000
_cell.length_b   1.000
_cell.length_c   1.000
_cell.angle_alpha   90.00
_cell.angle_beta   90.00
_cell.angle_gamma   90.00
#
_symmetry.space_group_name_H-M   'P 1'
#
loop_
_entity.id
_entity.type
_entity.pdbx_description
1 polymer ?
#
loop_
_entity_poly.entity_id
_entity_poly.type
_entity_poly.pdbx_seq_one_letter_code
_entity_poly.pdbx_strand_id
1 'polypeptide(L)'
;MLGLASGGAARADTPLPLELNKLEPLTQGEAGCRVYFVVTNPDAETIGQLRLDLILFGTDGVILRRIALDLGPLTAKKTGVRLFDLQNLACDSIGRVLVNDVLACHAGDKPGGNAEQERAACLDRLTLSSRTKVPLAK
;
A
#
# COMPACT_ATOMS: atom_id res chain seq x y z
N MET A 1 2.30 -21.62 -39.98
CA MET A 1 3.46 -21.07 -39.26
C MET A 1 3.02 -20.69 -37.86
N LEU A 2 3.49 -21.41 -36.84
CA LEU A 2 3.34 -21.07 -35.43
C LEU A 2 4.17 -19.80 -35.16
N GLY A 3 3.52 -18.70 -34.76
CA GLY A 3 4.20 -17.50 -34.26
C GLY A 3 4.27 -17.55 -32.73
N LEU A 4 5.48 -17.66 -32.20
CA LEU A 4 5.79 -17.70 -30.78
C LEU A 4 5.35 -16.41 -30.08
N ALA A 5 4.66 -16.56 -28.93
CA ALA A 5 4.40 -15.47 -28.00
C ALA A 5 5.71 -15.05 -27.32
N SER A 6 6.11 -13.80 -27.49
CA SER A 6 7.19 -13.19 -26.72
C SER A 6 6.69 -12.91 -25.31
N GLY A 7 7.07 -13.76 -24.35
CA GLY A 7 6.89 -13.52 -22.92
C GLY A 7 7.61 -12.23 -22.52
N GLY A 8 6.84 -11.24 -22.07
CA GLY A 8 7.39 -10.09 -21.36
C GLY A 8 8.05 -10.57 -20.08
N ALA A 9 9.36 -10.33 -19.95
CA ALA A 9 10.16 -10.72 -18.81
C ALA A 9 9.51 -10.24 -17.50
N ALA A 10 9.35 -11.16 -16.55
CA ALA A 10 8.97 -10.85 -15.18
C ALA A 10 9.98 -9.83 -14.62
N ARG A 11 9.54 -8.58 -14.47
CA ARG A 11 10.28 -7.57 -13.71
C ARG A 11 9.97 -7.75 -12.23
N ALA A 12 10.31 -8.92 -11.70
CA ALA A 12 10.16 -9.25 -10.29
C ALA A 12 11.57 -9.32 -9.71
N ASP A 13 11.98 -8.32 -8.93
CA ASP A 13 13.02 -8.45 -7.90
C ASP A 13 13.31 -7.14 -7.15
N THR A 14 12.93 -5.97 -7.67
CA THR A 14 13.17 -4.72 -6.93
C THR A 14 12.11 -4.53 -5.84
N PRO A 15 12.48 -4.49 -4.55
CA PRO A 15 11.52 -4.29 -3.45
C PRO A 15 10.77 -2.99 -3.60
N LEU A 16 9.48 -2.99 -3.29
CA LEU A 16 8.60 -1.82 -3.24
C LEU A 16 8.31 -1.48 -1.78
N PRO A 17 9.08 -0.58 -1.14
CA PRO A 17 8.96 -0.33 0.30
C PRO A 17 7.71 0.48 0.63
N LEU A 18 6.98 0.02 1.65
CA LEU A 18 5.89 0.74 2.30
C LEU A 18 6.13 0.76 3.82
N GLU A 19 6.26 1.97 4.37
CA GLU A 19 6.50 2.19 5.80
C GLU A 19 5.27 2.85 6.44
N LEU A 20 4.75 2.27 7.52
CA LEU A 20 3.88 2.97 8.45
C LEU A 20 4.74 3.91 9.31
N ASN A 21 4.70 5.21 9.03
CA ASN A 21 5.66 6.16 9.57
C ASN A 21 5.16 6.84 10.86
N LYS A 22 3.91 7.30 10.86
CA LYS A 22 3.33 8.06 11.98
C LYS A 22 1.83 7.81 12.11
N LEU A 23 1.36 7.76 13.35
CA LEU A 23 -0.05 7.90 13.72
C LEU A 23 -0.18 9.20 14.52
N GLU A 24 -1.13 10.05 14.16
CA GLU A 24 -1.34 11.35 14.79
C GLU A 24 -2.81 11.55 15.13
N PRO A 25 -3.15 11.79 16.40
CA PRO A 25 -4.52 12.12 16.78
C PRO A 25 -5.01 13.37 16.05
N LEU A 26 -6.22 13.31 15.51
CA LEU A 26 -6.89 14.50 15.00
C LEU A 26 -7.31 15.38 16.18
N THR A 27 -6.97 16.66 16.11
CA THR A 27 -7.18 17.62 17.22
C THR A 27 -8.46 18.44 17.07
N GLN A 28 -9.23 18.21 16.00
CA GLN A 28 -10.45 18.93 15.67
C GLN A 28 -11.57 17.92 15.40
N GLY A 29 -12.72 18.10 16.06
CA GLY A 29 -13.90 17.24 15.87
C GLY A 29 -13.90 15.98 16.74
N GLU A 30 -14.56 14.94 16.24
CA GLU A 30 -14.64 13.62 16.91
C GLU A 30 -13.27 12.92 16.92
N ALA A 31 -13.09 11.95 17.81
CA ALA A 31 -11.85 11.20 17.93
C ALA A 31 -11.45 10.57 16.58
N GLY A 32 -10.26 10.89 16.09
CA GLY A 32 -9.78 10.36 14.82
C GLY A 32 -8.27 10.20 14.77
N CYS A 33 -7.80 9.46 13.78
CA CYS A 33 -6.39 9.18 13.60
C CYS A 33 -5.94 9.47 12.18
N ARG A 34 -4.96 10.37 12.04
CA ARG A 34 -4.22 10.54 10.79
C ARG A 34 -3.09 9.53 10.70
N VAL A 35 -3.11 8.73 9.65
CA VAL A 35 -2.09 7.70 9.37
C VAL A 35 -1.19 8.20 8.27
N TYR A 36 0.12 8.11 8.47
CA TYR A 36 1.13 8.50 7.48
C TYR A 36 1.87 7.26 6.98
N PHE A 37 1.86 7.08 5.67
CA PHE A 37 2.63 6.08 4.96
C PHE A 37 3.73 6.74 4.13
N VAL A 38 4.91 6.14 4.13
CA VAL A 38 5.99 6.47 3.19
C VAL A 38 6.10 5.33 2.19
N VAL A 39 6.05 5.66 0.91
CA VAL A 39 6.16 4.69 -0.18
C VAL A 39 7.25 5.15 -1.15
N THR A 40 8.11 4.22 -1.56
CA THR A 40 9.16 4.50 -2.54
C THR A 40 8.89 3.73 -3.81
N ASN A 41 8.78 4.40 -4.95
CA ASN A 41 8.83 3.74 -6.25
C ASN A 41 10.30 3.65 -6.71
N PRO A 42 10.90 2.45 -6.67
CA PRO A 42 12.29 2.27 -7.10
C PRO A 42 12.39 2.09 -8.62
N ASP A 43 11.28 1.98 -9.35
CA ASP A 43 11.27 1.66 -10.76
C ASP A 43 11.65 2.90 -11.59
N ALA A 44 12.17 2.64 -12.79
CA ALA A 44 12.44 3.69 -13.78
C ALA A 44 11.16 4.22 -14.43
N GLU A 45 10.04 3.54 -14.22
CA GLU A 45 8.72 3.89 -14.71
C GLU A 45 7.80 4.27 -13.54
N THR A 46 6.84 5.15 -13.81
CA THR A 46 5.79 5.50 -12.85
C THR A 46 4.88 4.30 -12.61
N ILE A 47 4.51 4.05 -11.36
CA ILE A 47 3.40 3.15 -11.03
C ILE A 47 2.14 4.00 -11.05
N GLY A 48 1.31 3.87 -12.08
CA GLY A 48 0.13 4.72 -12.26
C GLY A 48 -0.93 4.48 -11.19
N GLN A 49 -1.06 3.24 -10.73
CA GLN A 49 -1.95 2.89 -9.63
C GLN A 49 -1.30 1.87 -8.70
N LEU A 50 -1.51 2.06 -7.40
CA LEU A 50 -1.28 1.08 -6.36
C LEU A 50 -2.34 1.30 -5.28
N ARG A 51 -3.31 0.39 -5.19
CA ARG A 51 -4.38 0.43 -4.20
C ARG A 51 -4.35 -0.83 -3.36
N LEU A 52 -4.24 -0.66 -2.05
CA LEU A 52 -4.11 -1.74 -1.09
C LEU A 52 -5.40 -1.93 -0.30
N ASP A 53 -5.73 -3.18 0.01
CA ASP A 53 -6.75 -3.54 0.99
C ASP A 53 -6.07 -3.67 2.35
N LEU A 54 -6.43 -2.79 3.30
CA LEU A 54 -5.87 -2.81 4.64
C LEU A 54 -6.92 -3.23 5.67
N ILE A 55 -6.51 -4.05 6.62
CA ILE A 55 -7.29 -4.41 7.80
C ILE A 55 -6.58 -3.85 9.03
N LEU A 56 -7.31 -3.03 9.78
CA LEU A 56 -6.87 -2.49 11.05
C LEU A 56 -7.45 -3.36 12.16
N PHE A 57 -6.59 -3.88 13.01
CA PHE A 57 -6.99 -4.61 14.21
C PHE A 57 -6.76 -3.74 15.45
N GLY A 58 -7.60 -3.97 16.45
CA GLY A 58 -7.47 -3.37 17.77
C GLY A 58 -6.33 -3.99 18.56
N THR A 59 -6.04 -3.37 19.70
CA THR A 59 -5.08 -3.89 20.68
C THR A 59 -5.53 -5.22 21.30
N ASP A 60 -6.81 -5.53 21.22
CA ASP A 60 -7.43 -6.82 21.57
C ASP A 60 -7.34 -7.87 20.45
N GLY A 61 -6.83 -7.49 19.27
CA GLY A 61 -6.73 -8.35 18.09
C GLY A 61 -8.02 -8.47 17.28
N VAL A 62 -9.09 -7.73 17.61
CA VAL A 62 -10.35 -7.72 16.85
C VAL A 62 -10.27 -6.73 15.70
N ILE A 63 -10.94 -7.03 14.57
CA ILE A 63 -10.97 -6.10 13.42
C ILE A 63 -11.73 -4.83 13.81
N LEU A 64 -11.06 -3.68 13.67
CA LEU A 64 -11.66 -2.36 13.85
C LEU A 64 -12.25 -1.84 12.54
N ARG A 65 -11.51 -1.99 11.44
CA ARG A 65 -11.89 -1.40 10.15
C ARG A 65 -11.16 -2.07 8.98
N ARG A 66 -11.84 -2.16 7.85
CA ARG A 66 -11.25 -2.43 6.53
C ARG A 66 -11.21 -1.12 5.73
N ILE A 67 -10.07 -0.79 5.12
CA ILE A 67 -9.92 0.40 4.28
C ILE A 67 -9.22 0.07 2.96
N ALA A 68 -9.60 0.75 1.89
CA ALA A 68 -8.83 0.76 0.65
C ALA A 68 -7.88 1.98 0.67
N LEU A 69 -6.58 1.74 0.75
CA LEU A 69 -5.57 2.80 0.71
C LEU A 69 -5.09 3.01 -0.73
N ASP A 70 -5.27 4.22 -1.24
CA ASP A 70 -4.72 4.61 -2.54
C ASP A 70 -3.35 5.28 -2.37
N LEU A 71 -2.31 4.67 -2.95
CA LEU A 71 -0.95 5.18 -2.93
C LEU A 71 -0.58 5.85 -4.26
N GLY A 72 -1.23 5.48 -5.37
CA GLY A 72 -0.90 5.94 -6.71
C GLY A 72 -1.35 7.37 -7.03
N PRO A 73 -0.79 8.00 -8.08
CA PRO A 73 0.37 7.54 -8.84
C PRO A 73 1.68 7.71 -8.06
N LEU A 74 2.65 6.82 -8.31
CA LEU A 74 3.99 6.87 -7.74
C LEU A 74 5.01 7.19 -8.83
N THR A 75 5.50 8.43 -8.86
CA THR A 75 6.50 8.88 -9.83
C THR A 75 7.74 7.99 -9.80
N ALA A 76 8.28 7.67 -10.98
CA ALA A 76 9.54 6.94 -11.13
C ALA A 76 10.64 7.50 -10.21
N LYS A 77 11.40 6.60 -9.57
CA LYS A 77 12.56 6.91 -8.72
C LYS A 77 12.28 7.90 -7.58
N LYS A 78 11.04 7.96 -7.08
CA LYS A 78 10.64 8.93 -6.06
C LYS A 78 10.08 8.26 -4.81
N THR A 79 10.44 8.82 -3.65
CA THR A 79 9.76 8.56 -2.37
C THR A 79 8.65 9.58 -2.17
N GLY A 80 7.47 9.11 -1.79
CA GLY A 80 6.30 9.92 -1.49
C GLY A 80 5.76 9.63 -0.10
N VAL A 81 5.04 10.62 0.45
CA VAL A 81 4.23 10.45 1.66
C VAL A 81 2.77 10.43 1.25
N ARG A 82 1.98 9.57 1.90
CA ARG A 82 0.53 9.53 1.80
C ARG A 82 -0.03 9.62 3.21
N LEU A 83 -1.06 10.44 3.39
CA LEU A 83 -1.77 10.53 4.65
C LEU A 83 -3.25 10.26 4.44
N PHE A 84 -3.87 9.63 5.44
CA PHE A 84 -5.29 9.33 5.43
C PHE A 84 -5.87 9.52 6.83
N ASP A 85 -7.07 10.09 6.90
CA ASP A 85 -7.76 10.38 8.16
C ASP A 85 -8.81 9.32 8.44
N LEU A 86 -8.61 8.59 9.53
CA LEU A 86 -9.57 7.65 10.10
C LEU A 86 -10.45 8.37 11.10
N GLN A 87 -11.60 8.85 10.63
CA GLN A 87 -12.61 9.44 11.52
C GLN A 87 -13.19 8.38 12.46
N ASN A 88 -13.55 8.78 13.67
CA ASN A 88 -14.17 7.91 14.68
C ASN A 88 -13.31 6.68 15.01
N LEU A 89 -12.00 6.90 15.12
CA LEU A 89 -11.01 5.88 15.48
C LEU A 89 -9.80 6.54 16.17
N ALA A 90 -9.61 6.29 17.45
CA ALA A 90 -8.46 6.81 18.18
C ALA A 90 -7.17 6.09 17.75
N CYS A 91 -6.05 6.81 17.60
CA CYS A 91 -4.80 6.21 17.13
C CYS A 91 -4.27 5.10 18.05
N ASP A 92 -4.47 5.24 19.36
CA ASP A 92 -4.04 4.29 20.38
C ASP A 92 -4.89 3.00 20.41
N SER A 93 -6.07 3.01 19.79
CA SER A 93 -6.88 1.81 19.62
C SER A 93 -6.32 0.86 18.57
N ILE A 94 -5.47 1.32 17.64
CA ILE A 94 -4.94 0.52 16.54
C ILE A 94 -3.78 -0.34 17.06
N GLY A 95 -3.98 -1.66 17.09
CA GLY A 95 -3.00 -2.64 17.55
C GLY A 95 -2.10 -3.19 16.44
N ARG A 96 -2.61 -3.38 15.22
CA ARG A 96 -1.80 -3.67 14.01
C ARG A 96 -2.51 -3.24 12.74
N VAL A 97 -1.72 -3.07 11.68
CA VAL A 97 -2.22 -2.89 10.31
C VAL A 97 -1.76 -4.07 9.46
N LEU A 98 -2.70 -4.70 8.75
CA LEU A 98 -2.47 -5.78 7.81
C LEU A 98 -2.72 -5.28 6.39
N VAL A 99 -1.77 -5.50 5.48
CA VAL A 99 -2.00 -5.46 4.04
C VAL A 99 -2.63 -6.79 3.66
N ASN A 100 -3.95 -6.81 3.49
CA ASN A 100 -4.71 -8.03 3.22
C ASN A 100 -4.67 -8.42 1.74
N ASP A 101 -4.64 -7.44 0.84
CA ASP A 101 -4.58 -7.67 -0.61
C ASP A 101 -4.08 -6.41 -1.36
N VAL A 102 -3.75 -6.58 -2.64
CA VAL A 102 -3.58 -5.50 -3.61
C VAL A 102 -4.85 -5.46 -4.46
N LEU A 103 -5.64 -4.39 -4.34
CA LEU A 103 -6.90 -4.21 -5.06
C LEU A 103 -6.69 -3.77 -6.51
N ALA A 104 -5.63 -3.00 -6.77
CA ALA A 104 -5.26 -2.59 -8.11
C ALA A 104 -3.76 -2.23 -8.14
N CYS A 105 -3.08 -2.61 -9.23
CA CYS A 105 -1.74 -2.15 -9.50
C CYS A 105 -1.51 -2.12 -11.00
N HIS A 106 -0.86 -1.08 -11.52
CA HIS A 106 -0.31 -1.10 -12.88
C HIS A 106 0.87 -0.14 -13.02
N ALA A 107 1.83 -0.53 -13.85
CA ALA A 107 2.87 0.36 -14.33
C ALA A 107 2.32 1.29 -15.42
N GLY A 108 2.94 2.44 -15.61
CA GLY A 108 2.52 3.45 -16.60
C GLY A 108 1.15 4.03 -16.31
N ASP A 109 0.63 4.82 -17.26
CA ASP A 109 -0.62 5.59 -17.06
C ASP A 109 -1.90 4.75 -17.24
N LYS A 110 -1.80 3.52 -17.75
CA LYS A 110 -2.94 2.63 -18.02
C LYS A 110 -2.54 1.17 -17.73
N PRO A 111 -3.50 0.29 -17.39
CA PRO A 111 -3.25 -1.15 -17.28
C PRO A 111 -2.61 -1.70 -18.57
N GLY A 112 -1.50 -2.40 -18.42
CA GLY A 112 -0.68 -2.89 -19.53
C GLY A 112 -1.03 -4.31 -19.96
N GLY A 113 -1.76 -5.06 -19.13
CA GLY A 113 -2.12 -6.44 -19.43
C GLY A 113 -3.14 -7.04 -18.46
N ASN A 114 -2.83 -8.23 -17.93
CA ASN A 114 -3.70 -8.96 -17.02
C ASN A 114 -3.64 -8.35 -15.61
N ALA A 115 -4.75 -7.76 -15.17
CA ALA A 115 -4.86 -7.10 -13.88
C ALA A 115 -4.55 -8.02 -12.68
N GLU A 116 -4.78 -9.32 -12.76
CA GLU A 116 -4.44 -10.27 -11.69
C GLU A 116 -2.93 -10.44 -11.56
N GLN A 117 -2.24 -10.58 -12.70
CA GLN A 117 -0.78 -10.69 -12.72
C GLN A 117 -0.12 -9.39 -12.24
N GLU A 118 -0.66 -8.23 -12.62
CA GLU A 118 -0.14 -6.94 -12.15
C GLU A 118 -0.33 -6.76 -10.63
N ARG A 119 -1.49 -7.15 -10.08
CA ARG A 119 -1.73 -7.14 -8.62
C ARG A 119 -0.78 -8.09 -7.89
N ALA A 120 -0.65 -9.34 -8.37
CA ALA A 120 0.25 -10.33 -7.79
C ALA A 120 1.71 -9.85 -7.80
N ALA A 121 2.18 -9.31 -8.93
CA ALA A 121 3.53 -8.78 -9.05
C ALA A 121 3.82 -7.63 -8.06
N CYS A 122 2.84 -6.75 -7.81
CA CYS A 122 3.01 -5.70 -6.80
C CYS A 122 2.99 -6.27 -5.38
N LEU A 123 2.11 -7.23 -5.08
CA LEU A 123 2.04 -7.88 -3.77
C LEU A 123 3.36 -8.61 -3.43
N ASP A 124 3.94 -9.30 -4.39
CA ASP A 124 5.20 -10.05 -4.21
C ASP A 124 6.37 -9.12 -3.86
N ARG A 125 6.39 -7.93 -4.46
CA ARG A 125 7.45 -6.93 -4.28
C ARG A 125 7.27 -6.07 -3.02
N LEU A 126 6.07 -6.01 -2.43
CA LEU A 126 5.81 -5.18 -1.26
C LEU A 126 6.65 -5.64 -0.07
N THR A 127 7.49 -4.73 0.42
CA THR A 127 8.23 -4.87 1.68
C THR A 127 7.68 -3.86 2.68
N LEU A 128 7.38 -4.36 3.88
CA LEU A 128 6.65 -3.61 4.89
C LEU A 128 7.55 -3.27 6.06
N SER A 129 7.46 -2.04 6.55
CA SER A 129 8.13 -1.60 7.77
C SER A 129 7.22 -0.69 8.59
N SER A 130 7.58 -0.47 9.86
CA SER A 130 6.91 0.50 10.73
C SER A 130 7.93 1.24 11.57
N ARG A 131 7.74 2.55 11.72
CA ARG A 131 8.45 3.40 12.70
C ARG A 131 7.62 3.66 13.95
N THR A 132 6.43 3.09 14.03
CA THR A 132 5.53 3.21 15.17
C THR A 132 5.59 1.96 16.04
N LYS A 133 4.89 1.98 17.19
CA LYS A 133 4.66 0.76 17.98
C LYS A 133 3.64 -0.18 17.33
N VAL A 134 2.89 0.30 16.34
CA VAL A 134 1.88 -0.48 15.60
C VAL A 134 2.60 -1.19 14.45
N PRO A 135 2.64 -2.53 14.42
CA PRO A 135 3.24 -3.26 13.32
C PRO A 135 2.42 -3.14 12.04
N LEU A 136 3.12 -3.11 10.91
CA LEU A 136 2.58 -3.26 9.56
C LEU A 136 3.05 -4.61 9.00
N ALA A 137 2.13 -5.45 8.57
CA ALA A 137 2.42 -6.81 8.08
C ALA A 137 1.56 -7.18 6.86
N LYS A 138 1.94 -8.25 6.16
CA LYS A 138 1.16 -8.92 5.11
C LYS A 138 0.84 -10.34 5.57
#